data_AF-A0A9D8BHI7-F1
#
_entry.id   AF-A0A9D8BHI7-F1
#
_cell.length_a   1.000
_cell.length_b   1.000
_cell.length_c   1.000
_cell.angle_alpha   90.00
_cell.angle_beta   90.00
_cell.angle_gamma   90.00
#
_symmetry.space_group_name_H-M   'P 1'
#
loop_
_entity.id
_entity.type
_entity.pdbx_description
1 polymer ?
#
loop_
_entity_poly.entity_id
_entity_poly.type
_entity_poly.pdbx_seq_one_letter_code
_entity_poly.pdbx_strand_id
1 'polypeptide(L)'
;MTVINYYEYSAKVQDVYDLLDIIFCTFHPDNLRIYRGWEFWQKHQHLFPSQNYAFVKVKNFVDNDYAAILFVNKKAFLKIVSKYITDFKNILGADVTPQLLLEKVLHGDDVFGDVLKHHQGLIGTLLGFGRDNAWLFHEREEISYYKGNPSPLLGESSYVFKKLPSQTSQEVLSAFNRRLQSFDDRSSLHFHPLLMRLPSFAADPATIETKQLKINYQQQYHQIVQRYKEGDFLEITLKQITSKPGLWES
;
A
#
# COMPACT_ATOMS: atom_id res chain seq x y z
N MET A 1 2.33 -13.83 25.47
CA MET A 1 1.04 -13.22 25.87
C MET A 1 0.38 -12.67 24.61
N THR A 2 -0.45 -13.50 23.99
CA THR A 2 -1.09 -13.26 22.70
C THR A 2 -2.45 -12.62 22.96
N VAL A 3 -2.65 -11.40 22.47
CA VAL A 3 -3.98 -10.80 22.35
C VAL A 3 -4.12 -10.36 20.90
N ILE A 4 -4.63 -11.29 20.10
CA ILE A 4 -5.25 -11.04 18.81
C ILE A 4 -6.73 -10.84 19.17
N ASN A 5 -7.20 -9.59 19.15
CA ASN A 5 -8.63 -9.30 19.14
C ASN A 5 -8.92 -8.56 17.83
N TYR A 6 -9.10 -9.36 16.79
CA TYR A 6 -9.84 -9.01 15.59
C TYR A 6 -11.32 -9.02 16.00
N TYR A 7 -11.86 -7.86 16.36
CA TYR A 7 -13.30 -7.76 16.58
C TYR A 7 -14.03 -7.83 15.24
N GLU A 8 -15.09 -8.63 15.25
CA GLU A 8 -16.06 -8.90 14.21
C GLU A 8 -16.66 -7.61 13.63
N TYR A 9 -16.09 -7.05 12.56
CA TYR A 9 -16.73 -5.98 11.79
C TYR A 9 -16.28 -5.89 10.33
N SER A 10 -15.91 -7.02 9.69
CA SER A 10 -15.29 -6.98 8.35
C SER A 10 -15.97 -7.84 7.28
N ALA A 11 -17.22 -8.28 7.46
CA ALA A 11 -17.93 -8.99 6.38
C ALA A 11 -18.14 -8.16 5.09
N LYS A 12 -17.83 -6.86 5.10
CA LYS A 12 -17.85 -5.98 3.91
C LYS A 12 -16.50 -5.33 3.56
N VAL A 13 -15.44 -5.56 4.34
CA VAL A 13 -14.12 -4.90 4.17
C VAL A 13 -12.97 -5.92 4.13
N GLN A 14 -13.28 -7.22 4.04
CA GLN A 14 -12.29 -8.30 4.12
C GLN A 14 -11.30 -8.35 2.93
N ASP A 15 -11.54 -7.62 1.84
CA ASP A 15 -10.88 -7.86 0.55
C ASP A 15 -9.81 -6.84 0.12
N VAL A 16 -9.29 -5.96 0.98
CA VAL A 16 -8.37 -4.88 0.51
C VAL A 16 -7.15 -4.63 1.39
N TYR A 17 -6.52 -5.66 1.96
CA TYR A 17 -5.26 -5.44 2.66
C TYR A 17 -4.30 -6.60 2.50
N ASP A 18 -3.17 -6.35 1.81
CA ASP A 18 -1.87 -6.93 2.11
C ASP A 18 -0.76 -6.14 1.34
N LEU A 19 0.44 -6.14 1.91
CA LEU A 19 1.48 -5.09 1.91
C LEU A 19 2.68 -5.19 0.92
N LEU A 20 3.14 -4.05 0.35
CA LEU A 20 4.57 -3.74 0.09
C LEU A 20 4.92 -2.23 0.10
N ASP A 21 6.21 -1.96 0.37
CA ASP A 21 6.96 -0.69 0.44
C ASP A 21 6.42 0.46 1.31
N ILE A 22 5.11 0.45 1.58
CA ILE A 22 4.42 1.23 2.61
C ILE A 22 3.56 0.29 3.47
N ILE A 23 3.81 0.24 4.79
CA ILE A 23 2.93 -0.50 5.72
C ILE A 23 1.77 0.35 6.16
N PHE A 24 0.53 -0.14 5.94
CA PHE A 24 -0.73 0.47 6.38
C PHE A 24 -1.32 -0.33 7.53
N CYS A 25 -1.43 0.28 8.70
CA CYS A 25 -2.18 -0.27 9.83
C CYS A 25 -3.28 0.72 10.21
N THR A 26 -4.54 0.32 10.05
CA THR A 26 -5.71 1.11 10.45
C THR A 26 -6.10 0.81 11.88
N PHE A 27 -6.47 1.83 12.64
CA PHE A 27 -7.02 1.65 13.97
C PHE A 27 -8.07 2.70 14.29
N HIS A 28 -9.12 2.26 14.96
CA HIS A 28 -10.07 3.16 15.58
C HIS A 28 -9.33 3.91 16.71
N PRO A 29 -9.55 5.22 16.90
CA PRO A 29 -8.97 5.99 18.01
C PRO A 29 -9.22 5.36 19.39
N ASP A 30 -10.38 4.70 19.55
CA ASP A 30 -10.72 4.00 20.80
C ASP A 30 -9.94 2.70 21.03
N ASN A 31 -9.14 2.25 20.05
CA ASN A 31 -8.16 1.21 20.28
C ASN A 31 -7.00 1.79 21.10
N LEU A 32 -7.22 1.89 22.42
CA LEU A 32 -6.30 2.45 23.39
C LEU A 32 -4.91 1.84 23.31
N ARG A 33 -4.79 0.57 22.91
CA ARG A 33 -3.49 -0.11 22.79
C ARG A 33 -2.67 0.45 21.64
N ILE A 34 -3.24 0.55 20.44
CA ILE A 34 -2.54 1.07 19.26
C ILE A 34 -2.28 2.57 19.44
N TYR A 35 -3.27 3.31 19.94
CA TYR A 35 -3.13 4.73 20.21
C TYR A 35 -1.98 5.02 21.20
N ARG A 36 -1.96 4.36 22.36
CA ARG A 36 -0.85 4.49 23.34
C ARG A 36 0.48 4.01 22.78
N GLY A 37 0.47 2.95 21.97
CA GLY A 37 1.66 2.46 21.27
C GLY A 37 2.24 3.51 20.33
N TRP A 38 1.39 4.22 19.59
CA TRP A 38 1.79 5.31 18.71
C TRP A 38 2.32 6.52 19.48
N GLU A 39 1.64 6.97 20.53
CA GLU A 39 2.14 8.05 21.40
C GLU A 39 3.50 7.69 22.01
N PHE A 40 3.63 6.45 22.48
CA PHE A 40 4.89 5.93 23.00
C PHE A 40 5.99 5.94 21.93
N TRP A 41 5.68 5.49 20.72
CA TRP A 41 6.62 5.55 19.59
C TRP A 41 7.03 7.00 19.29
N GLN A 42 6.08 7.93 19.17
CA GLN A 42 6.38 9.34 18.91
C GLN A 42 7.30 9.97 19.96
N LYS A 43 7.08 9.63 21.24
CA LYS A 43 7.92 10.08 22.36
C LYS A 43 9.35 9.55 22.26
N HIS A 44 9.55 8.32 21.78
CA HIS A 44 10.85 7.63 21.82
C HIS A 44 11.52 7.45 20.46
N GLN A 45 10.90 7.84 19.35
CA GLN A 45 11.44 7.64 17.99
C GLN A 45 12.82 8.29 17.79
N HIS A 46 13.13 9.35 18.52
CA HIS A 46 14.43 10.03 18.49
C HIS A 46 15.59 9.13 18.99
N LEU A 47 15.29 8.09 19.79
CA LEU A 47 16.26 7.07 20.21
C LEU A 47 16.60 6.08 19.09
N PHE A 48 15.81 6.08 18.01
CA PHE A 48 15.94 5.18 16.87
C PHE A 48 16.10 6.01 15.59
N PRO A 49 17.21 6.75 15.43
CA PRO A 49 17.38 7.63 14.28
C PRO A 49 17.40 6.84 12.98
N SER A 50 16.29 6.89 12.24
CA SER A 50 16.17 6.25 10.94
C SER A 50 16.26 7.29 9.83
N GLN A 51 17.37 7.27 9.10
CA GLN A 51 17.53 8.18 7.96
C GLN A 51 16.66 7.75 6.77
N ASN A 52 16.52 6.44 6.56
CA ASN A 52 15.88 5.87 5.36
C ASN A 52 14.41 5.54 5.55
N TYR A 53 13.93 5.43 6.79
CA TYR A 53 12.55 5.08 7.08
C TYR A 53 11.84 6.18 7.86
N ALA A 54 10.53 6.23 7.76
CA ALA A 54 9.68 7.11 8.55
C ALA A 54 8.37 6.40 8.89
N PHE A 55 7.78 6.75 10.03
CA PHE A 55 6.41 6.39 10.36
C PHE A 55 5.57 7.67 10.36
N VAL A 56 4.49 7.69 9.59
CA VAL A 56 3.62 8.85 9.43
C VAL A 56 2.21 8.46 9.81
N LYS A 57 1.58 9.19 10.73
CA LYS A 57 0.15 9.02 11.01
C LYS A 57 -0.63 9.83 9.97
N VAL A 58 -1.59 9.19 9.32
CA VAL A 58 -2.45 9.78 8.28
C VAL A 58 -3.91 9.47 8.56
N LYS A 59 -4.82 10.21 7.93
CA LYS A 59 -6.24 9.82 7.87
C LYS A 59 -6.41 8.51 7.13
N ASN A 60 -7.28 7.64 7.62
CA ASN A 60 -7.67 6.46 6.85
C ASN A 60 -8.56 6.90 5.68
N PHE A 61 -8.18 6.48 4.48
CA PHE A 61 -8.84 6.88 3.23
C PHE A 61 -10.18 6.17 2.98
N VAL A 62 -10.47 5.09 3.73
CA VAL A 62 -11.74 4.35 3.67
C VAL A 62 -12.73 4.86 4.71
N ASP A 63 -12.25 5.21 5.91
CA ASP A 63 -13.07 5.62 7.03
C ASP A 63 -12.38 6.73 7.83
N ASN A 64 -12.95 7.94 7.79
CA ASN A 64 -12.38 9.13 8.43
C ASN A 64 -12.37 9.04 9.97
N ASP A 65 -13.15 8.14 10.57
CA ASP A 65 -13.13 7.90 12.01
C ASP A 65 -11.89 7.10 12.43
N TYR A 66 -11.16 6.54 11.46
CA TYR A 66 -9.95 5.76 11.69
C TYR A 66 -8.70 6.54 11.31
N ALA A 67 -7.62 6.27 12.04
CA ALA A 67 -6.29 6.69 11.65
C ALA A 67 -5.54 5.51 11.01
N ALA A 68 -4.55 5.84 10.19
CA ALA A 68 -3.59 4.87 9.71
C ALA A 68 -2.16 5.31 10.04
N ILE A 69 -1.26 4.34 10.22
CA ILE A 69 0.18 4.58 10.25
C ILE A 69 0.77 4.06 8.95
N LEU A 70 1.47 4.94 8.23
CA LEU A 70 2.28 4.63 7.06
C LEU A 70 3.74 4.41 7.47
N PHE A 71 4.30 3.26 7.13
CA PHE A 71 5.74 3.03 7.20
C PHE A 71 6.39 3.32 5.86
N VAL A 72 7.16 4.39 5.71
CA VAL A 72 7.73 4.83 4.43
C VAL A 72 9.20 4.49 4.33
N ASN A 73 9.60 3.68 3.34
CA ASN A 73 11.00 3.59 2.91
C ASN A 73 11.32 4.72 1.93
N LYS A 74 11.98 5.77 2.39
CA LYS A 74 12.27 7.00 1.63
C LYS A 74 13.05 6.70 0.35
N LYS A 75 14.01 5.77 0.40
CA LYS A 75 14.82 5.40 -0.77
C LYS A 75 14.00 4.65 -1.82
N ALA A 76 13.21 3.68 -1.39
CA ALA A 76 12.32 2.93 -2.30
C ALA A 76 11.28 3.87 -2.92
N PHE A 77 10.68 4.75 -2.11
CA PHE A 77 9.74 5.76 -2.56
C PHE A 77 10.34 6.64 -3.67
N LEU A 78 11.50 7.27 -3.41
CA LEU A 78 12.16 8.14 -4.39
C LEU A 78 12.50 7.38 -5.67
N LYS A 79 12.96 6.13 -5.56
CA LYS A 79 13.27 5.27 -6.71
C LYS A 79 12.02 5.01 -7.57
N ILE A 80 10.90 4.64 -6.95
CA ILE A 80 9.64 4.35 -7.65
C ILE A 80 9.06 5.60 -8.29
N VAL A 81 8.98 6.72 -7.57
CA VAL A 81 8.47 7.98 -8.13
C VAL A 81 9.37 8.48 -9.25
N SER A 82 10.69 8.37 -9.13
CA SER A 82 11.62 8.74 -10.20
C SER A 82 11.42 7.86 -11.44
N LYS A 83 11.25 6.55 -11.25
CA LYS A 83 11.03 5.59 -12.35
C LYS A 83 9.77 5.93 -13.16
N TYR A 84 8.72 6.38 -12.49
CA TYR A 84 7.41 6.65 -13.09
C TYR A 84 7.00 8.13 -13.06
N ILE A 85 7.97 9.05 -13.02
CA ILE A 85 7.70 10.48 -12.78
C ILE A 85 6.73 11.10 -13.78
N THR A 86 6.73 10.64 -15.04
CA THR A 86 5.81 11.09 -16.08
C THR A 86 4.35 10.85 -15.68
N ASP A 87 4.05 9.68 -15.10
CA ASP A 87 2.70 9.35 -14.64
C ASP A 87 2.27 10.29 -13.51
N PHE A 88 3.15 10.49 -12.53
CA PHE A 88 2.90 11.40 -11.41
C PHE A 88 2.69 12.84 -11.90
N LYS A 89 3.49 13.33 -12.86
CA LYS A 89 3.33 14.68 -13.41
C LYS A 89 2.05 14.87 -14.20
N ASN A 90 1.63 13.84 -14.95
CA ASN A 90 0.39 13.91 -15.73
C ASN A 90 -0.85 14.06 -14.84
N ILE A 91 -0.83 13.45 -13.66
CA ILE A 91 -1.96 13.47 -12.72
C ILE A 91 -1.87 14.62 -11.72
N LEU A 92 -0.68 14.86 -11.15
CA LEU A 92 -0.47 15.79 -10.04
C LEU A 92 0.05 17.17 -10.47
N GLY A 93 0.44 17.33 -11.74
CA GLY A 93 0.98 18.57 -12.31
C GLY A 93 2.47 18.52 -12.64
N ALA A 94 2.89 19.34 -13.61
CA ALA A 94 4.24 19.30 -14.20
C ALA A 94 5.39 19.63 -13.22
N ASP A 95 5.09 20.37 -12.16
CA ASP A 95 6.06 20.82 -11.15
C ASP A 95 6.38 19.75 -10.10
N VAL A 96 5.69 18.61 -10.13
CA VAL A 96 5.94 17.52 -9.17
C VAL A 96 7.32 16.92 -9.39
N THR A 97 8.09 16.81 -8.31
CA THR A 97 9.37 16.10 -8.23
C THR A 97 9.29 14.96 -7.20
N PRO A 98 10.14 13.92 -7.29
CA PRO A 98 10.18 12.86 -6.30
C PRO A 98 10.39 13.37 -4.87
N GLN A 99 11.27 14.37 -4.70
CA GLN A 99 11.59 14.97 -3.40
C GLN A 99 10.39 15.75 -2.85
N LEU A 100 9.78 16.61 -3.67
CA LEU A 100 8.60 17.36 -3.28
C LEU A 100 7.44 16.43 -2.89
N LEU A 101 7.26 15.33 -3.64
CA LEU A 101 6.21 14.37 -3.31
C LEU A 101 6.51 13.62 -2.01
N LEU A 102 7.76 13.22 -1.77
CA LEU A 102 8.16 12.60 -0.51
C LEU A 102 7.94 13.55 0.67
N GLU A 103 8.32 14.82 0.54
CA GLU A 103 8.11 15.83 1.58
C GLU A 103 6.63 16.00 1.91
N LYS A 104 5.76 16.04 0.89
CA LYS A 104 4.31 16.06 1.08
C LYS A 104 3.79 14.81 1.78
N VAL A 105 4.31 13.63 1.45
CA VAL A 105 3.92 12.37 2.13
C VAL A 105 4.36 12.38 3.61
N LEU A 106 5.53 12.93 3.92
CA LEU A 106 6.07 12.93 5.28
C LEU A 106 5.40 13.94 6.21
N HIS A 107 4.77 14.98 5.67
CA HIS A 107 4.17 16.07 6.46
C HIS A 107 2.66 16.26 6.23
N GLY A 108 2.06 15.52 5.30
CA GLY A 108 0.65 15.65 4.96
C GLY A 108 -0.26 14.85 5.90
N ASP A 109 -1.37 15.46 6.30
CA ASP A 109 -2.40 14.79 7.11
C ASP A 109 -3.24 13.81 6.28
N ASP A 110 -3.41 14.08 4.99
CA ASP A 110 -4.10 13.21 4.03
C ASP A 110 -3.21 12.92 2.81
N VAL A 111 -2.43 11.85 2.92
CA VAL A 111 -1.56 11.40 1.83
C VAL A 111 -2.37 10.92 0.61
N PHE A 112 -3.52 10.29 0.82
CA PHE A 112 -4.25 9.67 -0.28
C PHE A 112 -5.10 10.69 -1.04
N GLY A 113 -5.78 11.58 -0.33
CA GLY A 113 -6.60 12.64 -0.92
C GLY A 113 -5.76 13.84 -1.36
N ASP A 114 -5.09 14.52 -0.45
CA ASP A 114 -4.42 15.79 -0.78
C ASP A 114 -3.19 15.61 -1.66
N VAL A 115 -2.38 14.58 -1.38
CA VAL A 115 -1.09 14.36 -2.06
C VAL A 115 -1.25 13.53 -3.33
N LEU A 116 -2.04 12.45 -3.28
CA LEU A 116 -2.21 11.50 -4.39
C LEU A 116 -3.54 11.62 -5.14
N LYS A 117 -4.42 12.57 -4.76
CA LYS A 117 -5.69 12.88 -5.45
C LYS A 117 -6.60 11.67 -5.62
N HIS A 118 -6.61 10.77 -4.64
CA HIS A 118 -7.31 9.49 -4.64
C HIS A 118 -7.06 8.62 -5.89
N HIS A 119 -5.94 8.86 -6.60
CA HIS A 119 -5.66 8.19 -7.86
C HIS A 119 -5.08 6.78 -7.60
N GLN A 120 -5.95 5.78 -7.68
CA GLN A 120 -5.62 4.37 -7.36
C GLN A 120 -4.40 3.84 -8.13
N GLY A 121 -4.18 4.28 -9.37
CA GLY A 121 -3.00 3.90 -10.15
C GLY A 121 -1.68 4.38 -9.53
N LEU A 122 -1.64 5.61 -8.98
CA LEU A 122 -0.46 6.15 -8.31
C LEU A 122 -0.26 5.49 -6.95
N ILE A 123 -1.36 5.34 -6.20
CA ILE A 123 -1.38 4.71 -4.88
C ILE A 123 -0.85 3.27 -4.99
N GLY A 124 -1.43 2.45 -5.86
CA GLY A 124 -1.00 1.06 -6.06
C GLY A 124 0.44 0.94 -6.57
N THR A 125 0.89 1.88 -7.40
CA THR A 125 2.30 1.93 -7.85
C THR A 125 3.24 2.15 -6.67
N LEU A 126 2.90 3.03 -5.73
CA LEU A 126 3.70 3.28 -4.51
C LEU A 126 3.64 2.13 -3.50
N LEU A 127 2.52 1.40 -3.46
CA LEU A 127 2.33 0.21 -2.63
C LEU A 127 3.01 -1.05 -3.20
N GLY A 128 3.72 -0.93 -4.32
CA GLY A 128 4.49 -2.02 -4.90
C GLY A 128 3.65 -3.06 -5.66
N PHE A 129 2.40 -2.77 -6.01
CA PHE A 129 1.55 -3.69 -6.78
C PHE A 129 1.96 -3.83 -8.25
N GLY A 130 2.93 -3.03 -8.69
CA GLY A 130 3.29 -2.88 -10.09
C GLY A 130 2.50 -1.76 -10.75
N ARG A 131 3.12 -1.11 -11.73
CA ARG A 131 2.47 -0.02 -12.47
C ARG A 131 1.30 -0.58 -13.27
N ASP A 132 1.52 -1.63 -14.05
CA ASP A 132 0.49 -2.11 -14.98
C ASP A 132 -0.71 -2.65 -14.21
N ASN A 133 -0.49 -3.35 -13.10
CA ASN A 133 -1.58 -3.84 -12.25
C ASN A 133 -2.34 -2.70 -11.55
N ALA A 134 -1.63 -1.71 -11.00
CA ALA A 134 -2.26 -0.58 -10.32
C ALA A 134 -3.11 0.27 -11.29
N TRP A 135 -2.61 0.47 -12.51
CA TRP A 135 -3.34 1.18 -13.56
C TRP A 135 -4.53 0.38 -14.09
N LEU A 136 -4.37 -0.94 -14.27
CA LEU A 136 -5.47 -1.82 -14.67
C LEU A 136 -6.61 -1.83 -13.63
N PHE A 137 -6.24 -1.82 -12.34
CA PHE A 137 -7.21 -1.67 -11.26
C PHE A 137 -7.90 -0.30 -11.32
N HIS A 138 -7.15 0.78 -11.48
CA HIS A 138 -7.70 2.13 -11.59
C HIS A 138 -8.71 2.25 -12.73
N GLU A 139 -8.38 1.78 -13.94
CA GLU A 139 -9.28 1.79 -15.10
C GLU A 139 -10.57 0.99 -14.83
N ARG A 140 -10.47 -0.16 -14.15
CA ARG A 140 -11.64 -0.94 -13.74
C ARG A 140 -12.55 -0.14 -12.80
N GLU A 141 -11.97 0.51 -11.80
CA GLU A 141 -12.72 1.30 -10.82
C GLU A 141 -13.41 2.51 -11.48
N GLU A 142 -12.73 3.20 -12.39
CA GLU A 142 -13.32 4.29 -13.17
C GLU A 142 -14.57 3.80 -13.92
N ILE A 143 -14.46 2.69 -14.66
CA ILE A 143 -15.58 2.08 -15.40
C ILE A 143 -16.73 1.68 -14.47
N SER A 144 -16.42 1.16 -13.27
CA SER A 144 -17.44 0.79 -12.28
C SER A 144 -18.20 2.03 -11.79
N TYR A 145 -17.48 3.11 -11.48
CA TYR A 145 -18.06 4.37 -11.03
C TYR A 145 -19.05 4.94 -12.06
N TYR A 146 -18.70 4.94 -13.35
CA TYR A 146 -19.60 5.37 -14.43
C TYR A 146 -20.94 4.61 -14.49
N LYS A 147 -20.98 3.37 -14.01
CA LYS A 147 -22.20 2.56 -14.00
C LYS A 147 -23.10 2.83 -12.80
N GLY A 148 -22.76 3.82 -11.96
CA GLY A 148 -23.48 4.09 -10.72
C GLY A 148 -23.15 3.11 -9.61
N ASN A 149 -22.03 2.38 -9.71
CA ASN A 149 -21.49 1.54 -8.64
C ASN A 149 -20.25 2.23 -8.07
N PRO A 150 -20.42 3.33 -7.28
CA PRO A 150 -19.29 4.02 -6.71
C PRO A 150 -18.53 3.07 -5.80
N SER A 151 -17.22 2.95 -6.07
CA SER A 151 -16.32 2.26 -5.16
C SER A 151 -16.07 3.14 -3.94
N PRO A 152 -16.12 2.60 -2.71
CA PRO A 152 -15.75 3.35 -1.52
C PRO A 152 -14.29 3.84 -1.56
N LEU A 153 -13.46 3.30 -2.45
CA LEU A 153 -12.04 3.65 -2.56
C LEU A 153 -11.76 4.89 -3.43
N LEU A 154 -12.69 5.31 -4.29
CA LEU A 154 -12.43 6.36 -5.29
C LEU A 154 -12.55 7.79 -4.76
N GLY A 155 -13.06 7.98 -3.53
CA GLY A 155 -13.40 9.30 -3.00
C GLY A 155 -14.37 10.08 -3.91
N GLU A 156 -14.73 11.30 -3.54
CA GLU A 156 -15.44 12.24 -4.43
C GLU A 156 -14.46 12.87 -5.43
N SER A 157 -13.62 12.07 -6.10
CA SER A 157 -12.64 12.62 -7.04
C SER A 157 -13.33 13.22 -8.27
N SER A 158 -12.96 14.46 -8.58
CA SER A 158 -13.60 15.35 -9.56
C SER A 158 -13.17 15.11 -11.01
N TYR A 159 -12.81 13.87 -11.39
CA TYR A 159 -12.24 13.65 -12.71
C TYR A 159 -13.31 13.83 -13.80
N VAL A 160 -13.01 14.72 -14.75
CA VAL A 160 -13.84 14.98 -15.93
C VAL A 160 -13.70 13.80 -16.88
N PHE A 161 -14.63 12.91 -16.68
CA PHE A 161 -14.73 11.62 -17.28
C PHE A 161 -15.14 11.71 -18.77
N LYS A 162 -14.30 11.18 -19.69
CA LYS A 162 -14.68 11.01 -21.11
C LYS A 162 -15.78 9.95 -21.20
N LYS A 163 -17.01 10.40 -21.39
CA LYS A 163 -18.22 9.57 -21.52
C LYS A 163 -18.00 8.42 -22.53
N LEU A 164 -17.83 7.20 -22.00
CA LEU A 164 -17.81 5.98 -22.81
C LEU A 164 -19.24 5.63 -23.27
N PRO A 165 -19.42 5.08 -24.48
CA PRO A 165 -20.70 4.52 -24.90
C PRO A 165 -21.15 3.42 -23.93
N SER A 166 -22.45 3.40 -23.62
CA SER A 166 -23.03 2.53 -22.59
C SER A 166 -22.95 1.03 -22.93
N GLN A 167 -23.11 0.65 -24.20
CA GLN A 167 -23.05 -0.76 -24.62
C GLN A 167 -21.63 -1.35 -24.56
N THR A 168 -20.59 -0.56 -24.88
CA THR A 168 -19.19 -1.01 -24.78
C THR A 168 -18.73 -1.22 -23.35
N SER A 169 -19.40 -0.62 -22.36
CA SER A 169 -18.92 -0.59 -20.98
C SER A 169 -19.11 -1.91 -20.22
N GLN A 170 -20.11 -2.73 -20.55
CA GLN A 170 -20.32 -4.04 -19.91
C GLN A 170 -19.32 -5.10 -20.40
N GLU A 171 -19.11 -5.17 -21.70
CA GLU A 171 -18.14 -6.09 -22.30
C GLU A 171 -16.73 -5.76 -21.85
N VAL A 172 -16.37 -4.47 -21.81
CA VAL A 172 -15.06 -4.02 -21.31
C VAL A 172 -14.88 -4.40 -19.84
N LEU A 173 -15.84 -4.10 -18.96
CA LEU A 173 -15.73 -4.48 -17.54
C LEU A 173 -15.61 -6.00 -17.36
N SER A 174 -16.37 -6.78 -18.14
CA SER A 174 -16.26 -8.24 -18.12
C SER A 174 -14.89 -8.72 -18.59
N ALA A 175 -14.25 -8.03 -19.54
CA ALA A 175 -12.89 -8.32 -19.97
C ALA A 175 -11.87 -8.02 -18.85
N PHE A 176 -12.00 -6.88 -18.16
CA PHE A 176 -11.18 -6.57 -16.98
C PHE A 176 -11.32 -7.63 -15.88
N ASN A 177 -12.54 -8.01 -15.52
CA ASN A 177 -12.78 -8.99 -14.46
C ASN A 177 -12.28 -10.40 -14.82
N ARG A 178 -12.21 -10.75 -16.11
CA ARG A 178 -11.59 -12.01 -16.55
C ARG A 178 -10.06 -11.96 -16.51
N ARG A 179 -9.51 -10.78 -16.73
CA ARG A 179 -8.07 -10.54 -16.83
C ARG A 179 -7.43 -10.36 -15.46
N LEU A 180 -8.10 -9.64 -14.57
CA LEU A 180 -7.72 -9.45 -13.18
C LEU A 180 -8.06 -10.70 -12.36
N GLN A 181 -7.04 -11.36 -11.85
CA GLN A 181 -7.14 -12.53 -10.98
C GLN A 181 -6.44 -12.23 -9.66
N SER A 182 -6.71 -13.04 -8.63
CA SER A 182 -5.98 -12.92 -7.36
C SER A 182 -4.47 -13.09 -7.61
N PHE A 183 -3.67 -12.14 -7.15
CA PHE A 183 -2.21 -12.17 -7.24
C PHE A 183 -1.63 -13.35 -6.46
N ASP A 184 -2.20 -13.62 -5.28
CA ASP A 184 -1.88 -14.79 -4.48
C ASP A 184 -3.02 -15.82 -4.57
N ASP A 185 -2.75 -16.94 -5.22
CA ASP A 185 -3.62 -18.11 -5.33
C ASP A 185 -3.40 -19.12 -4.21
N ARG A 186 -2.48 -18.81 -3.27
CA ARG A 186 -2.05 -19.71 -2.21
C ARG A 186 -3.03 -19.71 -1.05
N SER A 187 -4.16 -20.37 -1.28
CA SER A 187 -5.03 -20.95 -0.24
C SER A 187 -4.33 -22.02 0.62
N SER A 188 -3.05 -22.33 0.37
CA SER A 188 -2.36 -23.53 0.86
C SER A 188 -0.96 -23.33 1.46
N LEU A 189 -0.41 -22.10 1.53
CA LEU A 189 0.82 -21.91 2.32
C LEU A 189 0.48 -22.01 3.81
N HIS A 190 1.14 -22.93 4.50
CA HIS A 190 1.08 -23.02 5.96
C HIS A 190 1.46 -21.67 6.56
N PHE A 191 0.44 -20.96 7.03
CA PHE A 191 0.57 -19.68 7.71
C PHE A 191 1.56 -19.85 8.86
N HIS A 192 2.69 -19.14 8.80
CA HIS A 192 3.53 -19.01 9.97
C HIS A 192 2.88 -17.94 10.85
N PRO A 193 2.40 -18.25 12.06
CA PRO A 193 1.58 -17.33 12.86
C PRO A 193 2.28 -16.05 13.29
N LEU A 194 3.61 -15.98 13.13
CA LEU A 194 4.42 -14.81 13.39
C LEU A 194 4.75 -13.98 12.12
N LEU A 195 4.31 -14.39 10.93
CA LEU A 195 4.67 -13.74 9.67
C LEU A 195 3.43 -13.37 8.85
N MET A 196 3.50 -12.20 8.21
CA MET A 196 2.40 -11.65 7.42
C MET A 196 2.21 -12.43 6.11
N ARG A 197 0.96 -12.48 5.63
CA ARG A 197 0.65 -13.01 4.30
C ARG A 197 1.25 -12.12 3.22
N LEU A 198 1.40 -12.68 2.02
CA LEU A 198 1.75 -11.88 0.85
C LEU A 198 0.55 -11.05 0.41
N PRO A 199 0.79 -9.93 -0.31
CA PRO A 199 -0.26 -9.16 -0.96
C PRO A 199 -1.32 -9.96 -1.69
N SER A 200 -2.52 -9.96 -1.12
CA SER A 200 -3.77 -10.16 -1.83
C SER A 200 -4.17 -8.86 -2.53
N PHE A 201 -4.03 -8.85 -3.86
CA PHE A 201 -4.59 -7.83 -4.74
C PHE A 201 -4.95 -8.46 -6.09
N ALA A 202 -5.74 -7.77 -6.90
CA ALA A 202 -6.07 -8.24 -8.25
C ALA A 202 -5.00 -7.81 -9.25
N ALA A 203 -4.48 -8.75 -10.04
CA ALA A 203 -3.43 -8.53 -11.02
C ALA A 203 -3.69 -9.30 -12.32
N ASP A 204 -3.08 -8.89 -13.41
CA ASP A 204 -3.09 -9.67 -14.65
C ASP A 204 -1.94 -10.68 -14.64
N PRO A 205 -2.20 -12.00 -14.50
CA PRO A 205 -1.16 -13.02 -14.38
C PRO A 205 -0.38 -13.24 -15.68
N ALA A 206 -0.88 -12.75 -16.82
CA ALA A 206 -0.21 -12.94 -18.10
C ALA A 206 1.00 -12.01 -18.28
N THR A 207 1.01 -10.86 -17.59
CA THR A 207 2.04 -9.83 -17.79
C THR A 207 3.40 -10.25 -17.24
N ILE A 208 4.46 -9.72 -17.85
CA ILE A 208 5.83 -9.91 -17.38
C ILE A 208 6.01 -9.27 -16.00
N GLU A 209 5.42 -8.10 -15.78
CA GLU A 209 5.47 -7.40 -14.49
C GLU A 209 4.92 -8.27 -13.35
N THR A 210 3.71 -8.83 -13.50
CA THR A 210 3.09 -9.65 -12.46
C THR A 210 3.90 -10.90 -12.16
N LYS A 211 4.44 -11.56 -13.19
CA LYS A 211 5.32 -12.73 -13.01
C LYS A 211 6.58 -12.38 -12.22
N GLN A 212 7.21 -11.25 -12.55
CA GLN A 212 8.41 -10.79 -11.85
C GLN A 212 8.09 -10.36 -10.41
N LEU A 213 6.96 -9.68 -10.19
CA LEU A 213 6.48 -9.36 -8.85
C LEU A 213 6.31 -10.63 -8.04
N LYS A 214 5.61 -11.65 -8.54
CA LYS A 214 5.38 -12.91 -7.80
C LYS A 214 6.70 -13.54 -7.33
N ILE A 215 7.71 -13.55 -8.20
CA ILE A 215 9.07 -14.02 -7.85
C ILE A 215 9.69 -13.15 -6.75
N ASN A 216 9.69 -11.82 -6.91
CA ASN A 216 10.29 -10.89 -5.97
C ASN A 216 9.65 -10.99 -4.57
N TYR A 217 8.31 -11.03 -4.53
CA TYR A 217 7.53 -11.20 -3.31
C TYR A 217 7.85 -12.50 -2.60
N GLN A 218 7.92 -13.61 -3.34
CA GLN A 218 8.29 -14.90 -2.78
C GLN A 218 9.70 -14.86 -2.21
N GLN A 219 10.67 -14.31 -2.93
CA GLN A 219 12.05 -14.21 -2.44
C GLN A 219 12.15 -13.34 -1.18
N GLN A 220 11.50 -12.18 -1.16
CA GLN A 220 11.46 -11.29 0.00
C GLN A 220 10.80 -11.97 1.21
N TYR A 221 9.69 -12.68 1.00
CA TYR A 221 9.05 -13.44 2.07
C TYR A 221 10.00 -14.48 2.68
N HIS A 222 10.70 -15.26 1.87
CA HIS A 222 11.69 -16.22 2.37
C HIS A 222 12.81 -15.51 3.15
N GLN A 223 13.30 -14.37 2.67
CA GLN A 223 14.31 -13.58 3.39
C GLN A 223 13.81 -13.08 4.74
N ILE A 224 12.55 -12.63 4.81
CA ILE A 224 11.90 -12.21 6.06
C ILE A 224 11.80 -13.40 7.01
N VAL A 225 11.25 -14.54 6.56
CA VAL A 225 11.15 -15.77 7.38
C VAL A 225 12.51 -16.16 7.95
N GLN A 226 13.54 -16.23 7.10
CA GLN A 226 14.89 -16.62 7.51
C GLN A 226 15.55 -15.60 8.43
N ARG A 227 15.19 -14.32 8.34
CA ARG A 227 15.72 -13.28 9.22
C ARG A 227 15.14 -13.33 10.62
N TYR A 228 13.84 -13.61 10.75
CA TYR A 228 13.13 -13.59 12.02
C TYR A 228 13.01 -14.97 12.70
N LYS A 229 13.52 -16.05 12.09
CA LYS A 229 13.38 -17.42 12.61
C LYS A 229 13.96 -17.66 14.01
N GLU A 230 14.99 -16.92 14.41
CA GLU A 230 15.83 -17.23 15.58
C GLU A 230 16.00 -16.06 16.55
N GLY A 231 15.32 -14.93 16.34
CA GLY A 231 15.55 -13.74 17.18
C GLY A 231 14.29 -12.95 17.51
N ASP A 232 14.47 -11.97 18.40
CA ASP A 232 13.41 -11.06 18.81
C ASP A 232 13.02 -10.12 17.67
N PHE A 233 11.72 -10.12 17.33
CA PHE A 233 11.20 -9.32 16.22
C PHE A 233 11.51 -7.82 16.37
N LEU A 234 11.36 -7.28 17.59
CA LEU A 234 11.54 -5.86 17.84
C LEU A 234 13.02 -5.50 17.70
N GLU A 235 13.92 -6.27 18.33
CA GLU A 235 15.36 -6.04 18.25
C GLU A 235 15.87 -6.09 16.81
N ILE A 236 15.50 -7.13 16.06
CA ILE A 236 15.89 -7.28 14.66
C ILE A 236 15.35 -6.11 13.81
N THR A 237 14.07 -5.74 13.99
CA THR A 237 13.45 -4.65 13.23
C THR A 237 14.11 -3.31 13.54
N LEU A 238 14.31 -2.99 14.83
CA LEU A 238 14.95 -1.75 15.25
C LEU A 238 16.38 -1.65 14.72
N LYS A 239 17.14 -2.75 14.77
CA LYS A 239 18.48 -2.82 14.19
C LYS A 239 18.45 -2.54 12.68
N GLN A 240 17.47 -3.08 11.95
CA GLN A 240 17.35 -2.86 10.52
C GLN A 240 17.01 -1.39 10.19
N ILE A 241 16.03 -0.78 10.87
CA ILE A 241 15.61 0.58 10.56
C ILE A 241 16.61 1.65 11.02
N THR A 242 17.43 1.37 12.05
CA THR A 242 18.46 2.30 12.56
C THR A 242 19.83 2.11 11.91
N SER A 243 20.07 0.97 11.24
CA SER A 243 21.36 0.72 10.62
C SER A 243 21.71 1.71 9.52
N LYS A 244 23.00 2.13 9.49
CA LYS A 244 23.53 2.94 8.39
C LYS A 244 23.50 2.11 7.10
N PRO A 245 23.15 2.72 5.95
CA PRO A 245 23.16 2.01 4.67
C PRO A 245 24.58 1.46 4.38
N GLY A 246 24.67 0.17 4.07
CA GLY A 246 25.92 -0.53 3.69
C GLY A 246 26.48 -1.54 4.71
N LEU A 247 25.91 -1.66 5.91
CA LEU A 247 26.40 -2.62 6.93
C LEU A 247 25.89 -4.07 6.78
N TRP A 248 25.00 -4.32 5.81
CA TRP A 248 24.30 -5.62 5.66
C TRP A 248 24.35 -6.19 4.24
N GLU A 249 25.13 -5.58 3.34
CA GLU A 249 25.33 -6.08 1.96
C GLU A 249 26.54 -7.02 1.82
N SER A 250 27.05 -7.55 2.94
CA SER A 250 28.16 -8.52 3.01
C SER A 250 27.67 -9.91 3.39
#